data_AF-A0A4Q3AAG8-F1
#
_entry.id   AF-A0A4Q3AAG8-F1
#
_cell.length_a   1.000
_cell.length_b   1.000
_cell.length_c   1.000
_cell.angle_alpha   90.00
_cell.angle_beta   90.00
_cell.angle_gamma   90.00
#
_symmetry.space_group_name_H-M   'P 1'
#
loop_
_entity.id
_entity.type
_entity.pdbx_description
1 polymer ?
#
loop_
_entity_poly.entity_id
_entity_poly.type
_entity_poly.pdbx_seq_one_letter_code
_entity_poly.pdbx_strand_id
1 'polypeptide(L)'
;VLFGLIPLMILTGLAMSPGTDAWVPLVTEVFGGRQSARSVHFLCAWGLVAFVLVHVLMVVLAGPINEVRSIVTGKYRLPRDRKDVA
;
A
#
# COMPACT_ATOMS: atom_id res chain seq x y z
N VAL A 1 6.84 2.64 0.00
CA VAL A 1 5.44 2.68 0.46
C VAL A 1 5.18 1.61 1.50
N LEU A 2 5.19 0.32 1.14
CA LEU A 2 4.80 -0.78 2.04
C LEU A 2 5.59 -0.83 3.37
N PHE A 3 6.93 -0.79 3.34
CA PHE A 3 7.75 -0.89 4.55
C PHE A 3 7.72 0.32 5.49
N GLY A 4 7.13 1.45 5.07
CA GLY A 4 7.00 2.65 5.91
C GLY A 4 5.55 2.94 6.29
N LEU A 5 4.65 2.97 5.31
CA LEU A 5 3.24 3.27 5.52
C LEU A 5 2.53 2.17 6.32
N ILE A 6 2.81 0.88 6.07
CA ILE A 6 2.11 -0.20 6.79
C ILE A 6 2.44 -0.18 8.29
N PRO A 7 3.71 -0.15 8.72
CA PRO A 7 4.03 -0.05 10.15
C PRO A 7 3.42 1.20 10.81
N LEU A 8 3.48 2.35 10.14
CA LEU A 8 2.92 3.59 10.66
C LEU A 8 1.39 3.56 10.78
N MET A 9 0.72 2.89 9.84
CA MET A 9 -0.73 2.64 9.84
C MET A 9 -1.14 1.79 11.06
N ILE A 10 -0.35 0.75 11.36
CA ILE A 10 -0.55 -0.14 12.50
C ILE A 10 -0.32 0.62 13.82
N LEU A 11 0.78 1.35 13.93
CA LEU A 11 1.13 2.11 15.14
C LEU A 11 0.10 3.20 15.46
N THR A 12 -0.35 3.96 14.46
CA THR A 12 -1.39 4.98 14.65
C THR A 12 -2.77 4.37 14.93
N GLY A 13 -3.07 3.17 14.41
CA GLY A 13 -4.28 2.43 14.76
C GLY A 13 -4.28 1.95 16.22
N LEU A 14 -3.13 1.44 16.69
CA LEU A 14 -2.91 1.10 18.10
C LEU A 14 -3.05 2.34 19.00
N ALA A 15 -2.49 3.49 18.60
CA ALA A 15 -2.62 4.75 19.35
C ALA A 15 -4.08 5.25 19.50
N MET A 16 -5.01 4.79 18.65
CA MET A 16 -6.43 5.12 18.76
C MET A 16 -7.25 4.06 19.51
N SER A 17 -6.65 2.92 19.86
CA SER A 17 -7.32 1.82 20.57
C SER A 17 -7.49 2.16 22.06
N PRO A 18 -8.70 2.01 22.64
CA PRO A 18 -8.92 2.17 24.07
C PRO A 18 -8.10 1.18 24.91
N GLY A 19 -7.84 -0.02 24.38
CA GLY A 19 -7.07 -1.05 25.08
C GLY A 19 -5.58 -0.72 25.15
N THR A 20 -5.01 -0.12 24.10
CA THR A 20 -3.61 0.30 24.09
C THR A 20 -3.38 1.52 24.97
N ASP A 21 -4.33 2.45 25.01
CA ASP A 21 -4.28 3.62 25.91
C ASP A 21 -4.26 3.21 27.39
N ALA A 22 -4.93 2.10 27.73
CA ALA A 22 -4.96 1.57 29.09
C ALA A 22 -3.69 0.79 29.50
N TRP A 23 -3.01 0.14 28.55
CA TRP A 23 -1.83 -0.70 28.81
C TRP A 23 -0.49 0.01 28.53
N VAL A 24 -0.44 0.85 27.49
CA VAL A 24 0.76 1.54 27.00
C VAL A 24 0.40 2.95 26.49
N PRO A 25 0.09 3.90 27.38
CA PRO A 25 -0.30 5.27 27.00
C PRO A 25 0.79 6.03 26.24
N LEU A 26 2.06 5.63 26.40
CA LEU A 26 3.21 6.17 25.67
C LEU A 26 3.01 6.16 24.15
N VAL A 27 2.30 5.16 23.61
CA VAL A 27 2.01 5.08 22.17
C VAL A 27 1.15 6.27 21.73
N THR A 28 0.13 6.64 22.51
CA THR A 28 -0.74 7.79 22.24
C THR A 28 -0.01 9.12 22.45
N GLU A 29 0.86 9.21 23.46
CA GLU A 29 1.63 10.40 23.80
C GLU A 29 2.67 10.76 22.74
N VAL A 30 3.36 9.77 22.16
CA VAL A 30 4.34 9.98 21.08
C VAL A 30 3.69 10.62 19.84
N PHE A 31 2.42 10.35 19.58
CA PHE A 31 1.68 10.99 18.50
C PHE A 31 1.10 12.35 18.88
N GLY A 32 1.24 12.82 20.12
CA GLY A 32 0.67 14.09 20.59
C GLY A 32 -0.82 14.02 20.91
N GLY A 33 -1.35 12.82 21.16
CA GLY A 33 -2.75 12.58 21.49
C GLY A 33 -3.56 11.88 20.38
N ARG A 34 -4.83 11.59 20.69
CA ARG A 34 -5.73 10.82 19.81
C ARG A 34 -6.11 11.55 18.52
N GLN A 35 -6.22 12.87 18.56
CA GLN A 35 -6.66 13.67 17.40
C GLN A 35 -5.57 13.79 16.33
N SER A 36 -4.32 13.98 16.75
CA SER A 36 -3.17 13.94 15.86
C SER A 36 -2.93 12.52 15.34
N ALA A 37 -3.03 11.48 16.18
CA ALA A 37 -2.95 10.09 15.75
C ALA A 37 -3.99 9.77 14.64
N ARG A 38 -5.22 10.27 14.77
CA ARG A 38 -6.27 10.16 13.75
C ARG A 38 -5.89 10.84 12.44
N SER A 39 -5.33 12.04 12.51
CA SER A 39 -4.95 12.80 11.31
C SER A 39 -3.81 12.10 10.54
N VAL A 40 -2.79 11.61 11.26
CA VAL A 40 -1.70 10.82 10.67
C VAL A 40 -2.21 9.51 10.09
N HIS A 41 -3.13 8.83 10.79
CA HIS A 41 -3.76 7.62 10.29
C HIS A 41 -4.47 7.87 8.96
N PHE A 42 -5.34 8.88 8.87
CA PHE A 42 -6.02 9.20 7.60
C PHE A 42 -5.06 9.56 6.47
N LEU A 43 -3.96 10.27 6.76
CA LEU A 43 -2.94 10.57 5.77
C LEU A 43 -2.27 9.30 5.24
N CYS A 44 -1.92 8.37 6.13
CA CYS A 44 -1.37 7.07 5.75
C CYS A 44 -2.36 6.22 4.96
N ALA A 45 -3.65 6.23 5.34
CA ALA A 45 -4.70 5.50 4.65
C ALA A 45 -4.87 6.01 3.21
N TRP A 46 -4.93 7.32 3.01
CA TRP A 46 -4.97 7.92 1.67
C TRP A 46 -3.71 7.64 0.85
N GLY A 47 -2.53 7.62 1.48
CA GLY A 47 -1.29 7.20 0.83
C GLY A 47 -1.31 5.75 0.34
N LEU A 48 -1.88 4.83 1.14
CA LEU A 48 -2.07 3.43 0.75
C LEU A 48 -3.11 3.28 -0.37
N VAL A 49 -4.23 4.01 -0.31
CA VAL A 49 -5.24 4.03 -1.37
C VAL A 49 -4.62 4.52 -2.68
N ALA A 50 -3.89 5.64 -2.65
CA ALA A 50 -3.20 6.17 -3.82
C ALA A 50 -2.19 5.17 -4.40
N PHE A 51 -1.41 4.50 -3.54
CA PHE A 51 -0.49 3.45 -3.97
C PHE A 51 -1.23 2.30 -4.66
N VAL A 52 -2.34 1.82 -4.11
CA VAL A 52 -3.14 0.75 -4.72
C VAL A 52 -3.69 1.19 -6.08
N LEU A 53 -4.21 2.41 -6.20
CA LEU A 53 -4.71 2.93 -7.47
C LEU A 53 -3.62 2.96 -8.55
N VAL A 54 -2.44 3.51 -8.23
CA VAL A 54 -1.30 3.53 -9.15
C VAL A 54 -0.81 2.12 -9.47
N HIS A 55 -0.75 1.25 -8.47
CA HIS A 55 -0.35 -0.15 -8.64
C HIS A 55 -1.28 -0.89 -9.61
N VAL A 56 -2.59 -0.80 -9.41
CA VAL A 56 -3.59 -1.42 -10.29
C VAL A 56 -3.52 -0.80 -11.69
N LEU A 57 -3.34 0.51 -11.82
CA LEU A 57 -3.16 1.16 -13.12
C LEU A 57 -1.97 0.58 -13.88
N MET A 58 -0.81 0.41 -13.23
CA MET A 58 0.36 -0.23 -13.85
C MET A 58 0.06 -1.66 -14.31
N VAL A 59 -0.67 -2.43 -13.50
CA VAL A 59 -1.07 -3.81 -13.84
C VAL A 59 -2.00 -3.84 -15.06
N VAL A 60 -2.95 -2.89 -15.15
CA VAL A 60 -3.85 -2.77 -16.30
C VAL A 60 -3.08 -2.39 -17.57
N LEU A 61 -2.18 -1.41 -17.47
CA LEU A 61 -1.35 -0.96 -18.59
C LEU A 61 -0.36 -2.02 -19.09
N ALA A 62 0.20 -2.84 -18.19
CA ALA A 62 1.10 -3.93 -18.54
C ALA A 62 0.40 -5.12 -19.22
N GLY A 63 -0.93 -5.21 -19.12
CA GLY A 63 -1.71 -6.33 -19.63
C GLY A 63 -1.94 -7.39 -18.55
N PRO A 64 -3.03 -7.27 -17.76
CA PRO A 64 -3.22 -8.04 -16.53
C PRO A 64 -3.28 -9.55 -16.78
N ILE A 65 -3.78 -9.97 -17.94
CA ILE A 65 -3.85 -11.38 -18.32
C ILE A 65 -2.46 -11.97 -18.60
N ASN A 66 -1.52 -11.21 -19.19
CA ASN A 66 -0.20 -11.73 -19.50
C ASN A 66 0.67 -11.83 -18.24
N GLU A 67 0.56 -10.85 -17.35
CA GLU A 67 1.28 -10.82 -16.06
C GLU A 67 0.75 -11.88 -15.09
N VAL A 68 -0.57 -11.97 -14.87
CA VAL A 68 -1.16 -12.98 -13.97
C VAL A 68 -0.93 -14.40 -14.52
N ARG A 69 -1.06 -14.60 -15.83
CA ARG A 69 -0.72 -15.89 -16.46
C ARG A 69 0.77 -16.18 -16.35
N SER A 70 1.65 -15.19 -16.42
CA SER A 70 3.09 -15.38 -16.20
C SER A 70 3.37 -15.86 -14.77
N ILE A 71 2.72 -15.28 -13.76
CA ILE A 71 2.88 -15.69 -12.37
C ILE A 71 2.34 -17.12 -12.13
N VAL A 72 1.21 -17.47 -12.72
CA VAL A 72 0.56 -18.79 -12.50
C VAL A 72 1.20 -19.90 -13.35
N THR A 73 1.59 -19.59 -14.58
CA THR A 73 2.00 -20.60 -15.59
C THR A 73 3.47 -20.53 -15.97
N GLY A 74 4.22 -19.54 -15.48
CA GLY A 74 5.65 -19.32 -15.79
C GLY A 74 5.94 -18.91 -17.24
N LYS A 75 4.91 -18.69 -18.07
CA LYS A 75 5.06 -18.42 -19.52
C LYS A 75 4.57 -17.02 -19.89
N TYR A 76 5.52 -16.08 -19.90
CA TYR A 76 5.31 -14.73 -20.41
C TYR A 76 5.26 -14.72 -21.95
N ARG A 77 4.21 -14.16 -22.56
CA ARG A 77 4.16 -13.99 -24.01
C ARG A 77 4.76 -12.63 -24.38
N LEU A 78 5.92 -12.64 -25.04
CA LEU A 78 6.56 -11.42 -25.56
C LEU A 78 5.67 -10.78 -26.66
N PRO A 79 5.60 -9.44 -26.71
CA PRO A 79 5.02 -8.73 -27.86
C PRO A 79 5.73 -9.14 -29.14
N ARG A 80 4.98 -9.27 -30.23
CA ARG A 80 5.51 -9.68 -31.54
C ARG A 80 6.52 -8.62 -32.00
N ASP A 81 7.77 -9.02 -32.16
CA ASP A 81 8.86 -8.15 -32.60
C ASP A 81 8.45 -7.46 -33.91
N ARG A 82 8.56 -6.12 -33.96
CA ARG A 82 8.35 -5.34 -35.18
C ARG A 82 9.57 -5.58 -36.06
N LYS A 83 9.56 -6.68 -36.82
CA LYS A 83 10.58 -7.00 -37.83
C LYS A 83 10.18 -6.61 -39.24
N ASP A 84 9.38 -5.56 -39.44
CA ASP A 84 8.99 -5.16 -40.81
C ASP A 84 9.06 -3.64 -41.00
N VAL A 85 10.25 -3.05 -40.90
CA VAL A 85 10.58 -1.89 -41.76
C VAL A 85 11.92 -2.22 -42.38
N ALA A 86 11.84 -2.70 -43.62
CA ALA A 86 12.96 -3.01 -44.50
C ALA A 86 13.76 -1.76 -44.88
#